data_AF-A0A8S1HP89-F1
#
_entry.id   AF-A0A8S1HP89-F1
#
_cell.length_a   1.000
_cell.length_b   1.000
_cell.length_c   1.000
_cell.angle_alpha   90.00
_cell.angle_beta   90.00
_cell.angle_gamma   90.00
#
_symmetry.space_group_name_H-M   'P 1'
#
loop_
_entity.id
_entity.type
_entity.pdbx_description
1 polymer ?
#
loop_
_entity_poly.entity_id
_entity_poly.type
_entity_poly.pdbx_seq_one_letter_code
_entity_poly.pdbx_strand_id
1 'polypeptide(L)'
;MRCWQFLAFLCVSAQRVTLITLPQSCSRGDRGRPRAPRFAAYSRAAAVGLWGALRSGRGGLGRGRPDLRTALPFHSSPTRRLTNTTPLHAPKNVEEMTVQEEKKHHRRKGEEEYIKSLQSKTDILITKLQRAQEYKNNEVERLNKRREVYDNKIKVKDDRKNTGSNIRKRQRDETDEKEQVLEALRARKKTQKELKDIQIPTK
;
A
#
# COMPACT_ATOMS: atom_id res chain seq x y z
N MET A 1 2.57 16.48 -39.04
CA MET A 1 2.83 17.48 -38.00
C MET A 1 3.28 16.75 -36.73
N ARG A 2 4.59 16.56 -36.52
CA ARG A 2 5.15 15.87 -35.34
C ARG A 2 6.17 16.79 -34.68
N CYS A 3 5.88 17.28 -33.49
CA CYS A 3 6.86 17.93 -32.62
C CYS A 3 7.85 16.89 -32.10
N TRP A 4 9.13 17.05 -32.41
CA TRP A 4 10.22 16.33 -31.78
C TRP A 4 10.76 17.23 -30.67
N GLN A 5 10.62 16.82 -29.41
CA GLN A 5 11.33 17.46 -28.30
C GLN A 5 12.66 16.74 -28.11
N PHE A 6 13.76 17.43 -28.40
CA PHE A 6 15.10 17.02 -28.02
C PHE A 6 15.42 17.61 -26.65
N LEU A 7 15.77 16.75 -25.68
CA LEU A 7 16.34 17.16 -24.40
C LEU A 7 17.86 16.98 -24.51
N ALA A 8 18.58 18.10 -24.61
CA ALA A 8 20.04 18.13 -24.51
C ALA A 8 20.44 18.44 -23.06
N PHE A 9 21.29 17.59 -22.48
CA PHE A 9 21.93 17.86 -21.19
C PHE A 9 23.32 18.42 -21.44
N LEU A 10 23.58 19.66 -20.99
CA LEU A 10 24.91 20.25 -20.95
C LEU A 10 25.58 19.83 -19.63
N CYS A 11 26.52 18.89 -19.71
CA CYS A 11 27.41 18.58 -18.59
C CYS A 11 28.64 19.50 -18.71
N VAL A 12 28.73 20.51 -17.86
CA VAL A 12 29.87 21.44 -17.82
C VAL A 12 30.89 20.91 -16.83
N SER A 13 31.89 20.21 -17.34
CA SER A 13 33.13 19.91 -16.63
C SER A 13 34.25 20.70 -17.29
N ALA A 14 35.08 21.36 -16.47
CA ALA A 14 36.20 22.17 -16.94
C ALA A 14 37.06 21.40 -17.95
N GLN A 15 37.21 21.97 -19.15
CA GLN A 15 38.09 21.52 -20.23
C GLN A 15 37.72 20.20 -20.92
N ARG A 16 36.56 20.17 -21.60
CA ARG A 16 36.32 19.60 -22.96
C ARG A 16 34.81 19.39 -23.15
N VAL A 17 34.25 20.00 -24.19
CA VAL A 17 32.84 19.79 -24.57
C VAL A 17 32.77 18.56 -25.48
N THR A 18 32.36 17.42 -24.92
CA THR A 18 32.02 16.21 -25.70
C THR A 18 30.51 16.08 -25.77
N LEU A 19 29.98 16.12 -26.99
CA LEU A 19 28.56 15.94 -27.30
C LEU A 19 28.26 14.43 -27.27
N ILE A 20 27.61 13.96 -26.20
CA ILE A 20 27.18 12.56 -26.07
C ILE A 20 25.76 12.45 -26.60
N THR A 21 25.60 11.97 -27.84
CA THR A 21 24.31 11.55 -28.39
C THR A 21 24.04 10.10 -28.00
N LEU A 22 23.07 9.89 -27.11
CA LEU A 22 22.54 8.54 -26.82
C LEU A 22 21.41 8.22 -27.81
N PRO A 23 21.49 7.12 -28.59
CA PRO A 23 20.35 6.65 -29.36
C PRO A 23 19.31 6.05 -28.41
N GLN A 24 18.14 6.69 -28.29
CA GLN A 24 16.94 6.03 -27.77
C GLN A 24 16.38 5.11 -28.84
N SER A 25 16.52 3.80 -28.65
CA SER A 25 15.82 2.80 -29.43
C SER A 25 14.33 2.85 -29.11
N CYS A 26 13.55 3.44 -30.01
CA CYS A 26 12.10 3.32 -30.04
C CYS A 26 11.73 1.94 -30.59
N SER A 27 11.37 0.98 -29.75
CA SER A 27 10.62 -0.20 -30.20
C SER A 27 9.15 0.20 -30.45
N ARG A 28 8.86 0.44 -31.73
CA ARG A 28 7.50 0.50 -32.28
C ARG A 28 6.80 -0.84 -32.05
N GLY A 29 5.52 -0.76 -31.72
CA GLY A 29 4.66 -1.91 -31.47
C GLY A 29 4.42 -2.76 -32.71
N ASP A 30 4.39 -4.07 -32.48
CA ASP A 30 3.72 -5.04 -33.35
C ASP A 30 2.48 -5.56 -32.64
N ARG A 31 1.32 -5.24 -33.23
CA ARG A 31 0.05 -5.91 -32.95
C ARG A 31 0.01 -7.17 -33.81
N GLY A 32 0.04 -8.37 -33.21
CA GLY A 32 -0.06 -9.58 -34.03
C GLY A 32 0.04 -10.94 -33.35
N ARG A 33 -0.94 -11.27 -32.48
CA ARG A 33 -1.39 -12.64 -32.08
C ARG A 33 -0.41 -13.55 -31.29
N PRO A 34 -0.95 -14.44 -30.42
CA PRO A 34 -0.16 -15.22 -29.47
C PRO A 34 0.31 -16.54 -30.08
N ARG A 35 1.59 -16.89 -29.85
CA ARG A 35 2.07 -18.28 -29.95
C ARG A 35 2.29 -18.80 -28.53
N ALA A 36 1.37 -19.65 -28.08
CA ALA A 36 1.62 -20.52 -26.92
C ALA A 36 2.71 -21.53 -27.26
N PRO A 37 3.69 -21.80 -26.38
CA PRO A 37 4.44 -23.03 -26.46
C PRO A 37 3.67 -24.16 -25.77
N ARG A 38 3.68 -25.28 -26.49
CA ARG A 38 3.07 -26.57 -26.22
C ARG A 38 3.55 -27.18 -24.89
N PHE A 39 2.60 -27.88 -24.27
CA PHE A 39 2.77 -29.02 -23.36
C PHE A 39 4.13 -29.73 -23.48
N ALA A 40 4.86 -29.80 -22.36
CA ALA A 40 5.75 -30.91 -22.08
C ALA A 40 5.10 -31.73 -20.96
N ALA A 41 4.58 -32.89 -21.34
CA ALA A 41 4.08 -33.91 -20.44
C ALA A 41 5.26 -34.52 -19.67
N TYR A 42 5.18 -34.51 -18.33
CA TYR A 42 5.85 -35.52 -17.52
C TYR A 42 4.80 -36.29 -16.74
N SER A 43 4.71 -37.55 -17.11
CA SER A 43 3.85 -38.59 -16.56
C SER A 43 4.30 -39.00 -15.15
N ARG A 44 3.28 -39.09 -14.30
CA ARG A 44 3.12 -39.85 -13.05
C ARG A 44 4.13 -40.98 -12.79
N ALA A 45 4.60 -41.04 -11.55
CA ALA A 45 4.67 -42.30 -10.81
C ALA A 45 4.21 -42.06 -9.37
N ALA A 46 3.23 -42.86 -8.96
CA ALA A 46 2.60 -42.87 -7.66
C ALA A 46 3.47 -43.60 -6.62
N ALA A 47 3.41 -43.16 -5.36
CA ALA A 47 3.60 -44.05 -4.22
C ALA A 47 2.67 -43.61 -3.09
N VAL A 48 1.72 -44.49 -2.81
CA VAL A 48 0.78 -44.48 -1.69
C VAL A 48 1.49 -45.05 -0.44
N GLY A 49 1.17 -44.53 0.75
CA GLY A 49 1.55 -45.10 2.04
C GLY A 49 1.70 -44.01 3.10
N LEU A 50 0.63 -43.55 3.76
CA LEU A 50 0.04 -44.08 5.00
C LEU A 50 1.01 -44.08 6.22
N TRP A 51 0.46 -43.82 7.41
CA TRP A 51 1.07 -43.62 8.75
C TRP A 51 1.46 -42.15 9.01
N GLY A 52 0.73 -41.35 9.80
CA GLY A 52 0.03 -41.66 11.04
C GLY A 52 1.00 -41.57 12.21
N ALA A 53 1.15 -40.38 12.82
CA ALA A 53 1.50 -40.21 14.24
C ALA A 53 1.60 -38.72 14.62
N LEU A 54 0.58 -38.24 15.34
CA LEU A 54 0.71 -37.63 16.66
C LEU A 54 2.14 -37.15 17.04
N ARG A 55 2.37 -35.83 17.01
CA ARG A 55 3.32 -35.21 17.94
C ARG A 55 2.87 -33.82 18.32
N SER A 56 2.14 -33.81 19.43
CA SER A 56 2.21 -32.83 20.52
C SER A 56 2.58 -31.40 20.12
N GLY A 57 1.56 -30.54 20.20
CA GLY A 57 1.73 -29.11 20.38
C GLY A 57 2.78 -28.82 21.46
N ARG A 58 3.99 -28.44 21.01
CA ARG A 58 4.81 -27.53 21.78
C ARG A 58 4.14 -26.17 21.63
N GLY A 59 3.31 -25.84 22.61
CA GLY A 59 3.08 -24.47 23.04
C GLY A 59 4.44 -23.86 23.35
N GLY A 60 5.12 -23.37 22.32
CA GLY A 60 6.25 -22.49 22.46
C GLY A 60 5.68 -21.24 23.08
N LEU A 61 5.87 -21.11 24.39
CA LEU A 61 5.79 -19.86 25.14
C LEU A 61 6.48 -18.80 24.29
N GLY A 62 5.65 -18.06 23.54
CA GLY A 62 6.07 -16.87 22.85
C GLY A 62 6.66 -16.00 23.91
N ARG A 63 7.99 -15.93 23.97
CA ARG A 63 8.67 -14.87 24.67
C ARG A 63 8.12 -13.61 24.04
N GLY A 64 7.14 -13.01 24.71
CA GLY A 64 6.60 -11.73 24.35
C GLY A 64 7.78 -10.79 24.28
N ARG A 65 8.27 -10.54 23.07
CA ARG A 65 9.11 -9.38 22.84
C ARG A 65 8.26 -8.22 23.33
N PRO A 66 8.73 -7.43 24.31
CA PRO A 66 7.98 -6.27 24.74
C PRO A 66 7.66 -5.46 23.49
N ASP A 67 6.38 -5.18 23.31
CA ASP A 67 5.86 -4.40 22.21
C ASP A 67 6.56 -3.04 22.25
N LEU A 68 7.58 -2.86 21.42
CA LEU A 68 8.35 -1.61 21.21
C LEU A 68 7.48 -0.54 20.52
N ARG A 69 6.18 -0.53 20.80
CA ARG A 69 5.19 0.38 20.20
C ARG A 69 5.08 1.70 20.94
N THR A 70 5.58 1.79 22.16
CA THR A 70 5.92 3.07 22.79
C THR A 70 7.36 3.43 22.44
N ALA A 71 7.60 3.63 21.14
CA ALA A 71 8.74 4.42 20.71
C ALA A 71 8.50 5.82 21.26
N LEU A 72 9.05 6.08 22.46
CA LEU A 72 9.11 7.42 23.01
C LEU A 72 9.64 8.32 21.89
N PRO A 73 8.98 9.46 21.63
CA PRO A 73 9.48 10.40 20.66
C PRO A 73 10.96 10.62 21.00
N PHE A 74 11.81 10.61 19.99
CA PHE A 74 13.23 10.84 20.15
C PHE A 74 13.37 12.26 20.68
N HIS A 75 13.25 12.42 22.00
CA HIS A 75 13.38 13.68 22.69
C HIS A 75 14.84 14.03 22.48
N SER A 76 15.07 15.01 21.61
CA SER A 76 16.39 15.57 21.37
C SER A 76 16.92 15.98 22.74
N SER A 77 17.83 15.17 23.29
CA SER A 77 18.54 15.52 24.49
C SER A 77 19.16 16.90 24.24
N PRO A 78 19.07 17.83 25.20
CA PRO A 78 19.51 19.20 25.00
C PRO A 78 20.94 19.18 24.47
N THR A 79 21.15 19.77 23.29
CA THR A 79 22.45 19.81 22.63
C THR A 79 23.43 20.52 23.55
N ARG A 80 24.26 19.74 24.25
CA ARG A 80 25.33 20.26 25.09
C ARG A 80 26.34 20.93 24.17
N ARG A 81 26.50 22.25 24.31
CA ARG A 81 27.52 23.02 23.59
C ARG A 81 28.86 22.84 24.28
N LEU A 82 29.94 22.83 23.50
CA LEU A 82 31.30 22.96 24.04
C LEU A 82 31.40 24.28 24.79
N THR A 83 31.85 24.23 26.03
CA THR A 83 32.12 25.40 26.85
C THR A 83 33.62 25.75 26.79
N ASN A 84 33.97 26.99 27.14
CA ASN A 84 35.35 27.46 27.22
C ASN A 84 36.13 27.32 25.89
N THR A 85 35.56 27.78 24.78
CA THR A 85 36.26 27.83 23.49
C THR A 85 37.54 28.66 23.57
N THR A 86 37.52 29.76 24.33
CA THR A 86 38.71 30.54 24.70
C THR A 86 39.32 30.03 26.02
N PRO A 87 40.66 30.00 26.18
CA PRO A 87 41.30 29.72 27.47
C PRO A 87 40.76 30.64 28.58
N LEU A 88 40.51 30.10 29.77
CA LEU A 88 39.77 30.80 30.84
C LEU A 88 40.44 32.10 31.32
N HIS A 89 41.77 32.15 31.26
CA HIS A 89 42.57 33.28 31.73
C HIS A 89 43.24 34.06 30.59
N ALA A 90 42.96 33.69 29.34
CA ALA A 90 43.53 34.39 28.20
C ALA A 90 42.77 35.72 27.94
N PRO A 91 43.46 36.74 27.41
CA PRO A 91 42.80 37.95 26.93
C PRO A 91 41.78 37.61 25.83
N LYS A 92 40.74 38.44 25.73
CA LYS A 92 39.69 38.26 24.70
C LYS A 92 40.23 38.48 23.29
N ASN A 93 41.24 39.34 23.16
CA ASN A 93 41.92 39.62 21.91
C ASN A 93 42.97 38.55 21.64
N VAL A 94 42.88 37.92 20.47
CA VAL A 94 43.78 36.84 20.06
C VAL A 94 45.22 37.32 19.96
N GLU A 95 45.42 38.57 19.57
CA GLU A 95 46.73 39.20 19.38
C GLU A 95 47.48 39.47 20.70
N GLU A 96 46.76 39.51 21.82
CA GLU A 96 47.33 39.72 23.15
C GLU A 96 47.64 38.39 23.88
N MET A 97 47.26 37.25 23.27
CA MET A 97 47.48 35.94 23.88
C MET A 97 48.96 35.55 23.86
N THR A 98 49.39 34.84 24.90
CA THR A 98 50.70 34.18 24.87
C THR A 98 50.70 33.07 23.81
N VAL A 99 51.89 32.73 23.29
CA VAL A 99 52.07 31.64 22.29
C VAL A 99 51.43 30.32 22.74
N GLN A 100 51.47 30.02 24.04
CA GLN A 100 50.85 28.81 24.59
C GLN A 100 49.32 28.87 24.60
N GLU A 101 48.74 30.04 24.92
CA GLU A 101 47.31 30.27 24.91
C GLU A 101 46.75 30.26 23.50
N GLU A 102 47.46 30.87 22.54
CA GLU A 102 47.11 30.88 21.13
C GLU A 102 47.08 29.45 20.57
N LYS A 103 48.12 28.64 20.85
CA LYS A 103 48.15 27.22 20.47
C LYS A 103 46.96 26.44 21.03
N LYS A 104 46.58 26.71 22.28
CA LYS A 104 45.43 26.08 22.94
C LYS A 104 44.10 26.54 22.35
N HIS A 105 43.97 27.83 22.02
CA HIS A 105 42.82 28.39 21.34
C HIS A 105 42.62 27.75 19.97
N HIS A 106 43.67 27.61 19.15
CA HIS A 106 43.60 26.91 17.86
C HIS A 106 43.16 25.45 18.00
N ARG A 107 43.69 24.74 19.00
CA ARG A 107 43.25 23.37 19.29
C ARG A 107 41.75 23.31 19.62
N ARG A 108 41.27 24.18 20.51
CA ARG A 108 39.85 24.22 20.91
C ARG A 108 38.94 24.59 19.74
N LYS A 109 39.39 25.48 18.84
CA LYS A 109 38.69 25.79 17.60
C LYS A 109 38.56 24.54 16.69
N GLY A 110 39.63 23.76 16.55
CA GLY A 110 39.58 22.49 15.82
C GLY A 110 38.64 21.46 16.46
N GLU A 111 38.60 21.38 17.79
CA GLU A 111 37.63 20.55 18.52
C GLU A 111 36.18 21.00 18.25
N GLU A 112 35.91 22.31 18.20
CA GLU A 112 34.60 22.87 17.86
C GLU A 112 34.17 22.52 16.42
N GLU A 113 35.07 22.69 15.46
CA GLU A 113 34.84 22.32 14.06
C GLU A 113 34.56 20.81 13.90
N TYR A 114 35.28 19.97 14.65
CA TYR A 114 35.03 18.54 14.68
C TYR A 114 33.62 18.21 15.20
N ILE A 115 33.17 18.84 16.29
CA ILE A 115 31.79 18.66 16.79
C ILE A 115 30.75 19.11 15.75
N LYS A 116 30.96 20.25 15.08
CA LYS A 116 30.07 20.71 14.00
C LYS A 116 29.97 19.66 12.88
N SER A 117 31.07 19.00 12.53
CA SER A 117 31.07 17.93 11.53
C SER A 117 30.25 16.71 11.98
N LEU A 118 30.28 16.35 13.27
CA LEU A 118 29.48 15.26 13.83
C LEU A 118 27.98 15.60 13.86
N GLN A 119 27.64 16.85 14.18
CA GLN A 119 26.26 17.34 14.12
C GLN A 119 25.72 17.25 12.69
N SER A 120 26.48 17.74 11.70
CA SER A 120 26.09 17.64 10.28
C SER A 120 25.87 16.18 9.83
N LYS A 121 26.74 15.24 10.23
CA LYS A 121 26.54 13.81 9.96
C LYS A 121 25.26 13.27 10.60
N THR A 122 24.95 13.71 11.82
CA THR A 122 23.73 13.33 12.53
C THR A 122 22.49 13.84 11.79
N ASP A 123 22.49 15.10 11.34
CA ASP A 123 21.37 15.70 10.60
C ASP A 123 21.10 14.98 9.27
N ILE A 124 22.18 14.57 8.57
CA ILE A 124 22.07 13.76 7.35
C ILE A 124 21.38 12.42 7.65
N LEU A 125 21.74 11.77 8.76
CA LEU A 125 21.13 10.50 9.16
C LEU A 125 19.66 10.68 9.56
N ILE A 126 19.32 11.73 10.29
CA ILE A 126 17.94 12.08 10.65
C ILE A 126 17.11 12.28 9.39
N THR A 127 17.62 13.03 8.41
CA THR A 127 16.94 13.27 7.13
C THR A 127 16.70 11.96 6.37
N LYS A 128 17.69 11.06 6.34
CA LYS A 128 17.54 9.73 5.72
C LYS A 128 16.48 8.89 6.41
N LEU A 129 16.42 8.91 7.74
CA LEU A 129 15.41 8.20 8.52
C LEU A 129 14.01 8.76 8.28
N GLN A 130 13.87 10.09 8.22
CA GLN A 130 12.60 10.74 7.90
C GLN A 130 12.10 10.34 6.51
N ARG A 131 12.96 10.37 5.49
CA ARG A 131 12.60 9.89 4.13
C ARG A 131 12.19 8.42 4.12
N ALA A 132 12.90 7.56 4.85
CA ALA A 132 12.53 6.15 4.96
C ALA A 132 11.15 5.97 5.61
N GLN A 133 10.85 6.76 6.64
CA GLN A 133 9.54 6.77 7.29
C GLN A 133 8.44 7.26 6.35
N GLU A 134 8.70 8.31 5.57
CA GLU A 134 7.78 8.81 4.53
C GLU A 134 7.49 7.74 3.48
N TYR A 135 8.51 7.06 2.95
CA TYR A 135 8.31 5.96 2.00
C TYR A 135 7.42 4.85 2.55
N LYS A 136 7.64 4.45 3.80
CA LYS A 136 6.79 3.46 4.48
C LYS A 136 5.36 3.97 4.59
N ASN A 137 5.15 5.21 5.01
CA ASN A 137 3.82 5.80 5.16
C ASN A 137 3.08 5.88 3.81
N ASN A 138 3.77 6.31 2.76
CA ASN A 138 3.22 6.38 1.40
C ASN A 138 2.81 4.99 0.87
N GLU A 139 3.61 3.96 1.16
CA GLU A 139 3.28 2.58 0.77
C GLU A 139 2.05 2.06 1.52
N VAL A 140 1.94 2.36 2.82
CA VAL A 140 0.75 2.03 3.62
C VAL A 140 -0.48 2.72 3.04
N GLU A 141 -0.39 3.99 2.70
CA GLU A 141 -1.50 4.73 2.09
C GLU A 141 -1.92 4.13 0.74
N ARG A 142 -0.94 3.78 -0.11
CA ARG A 142 -1.18 3.12 -1.39
C ARG A 142 -1.90 1.78 -1.22
N LEU A 143 -1.47 0.98 -0.24
CA LEU A 143 -2.09 -0.31 0.06
C LEU A 143 -3.52 -0.13 0.59
N ASN A 144 -3.76 0.86 1.46
CA ASN A 144 -5.08 1.16 1.98
C ASN A 144 -6.04 1.57 0.87
N LYS A 145 -5.63 2.49 -0.02
CA LYS A 145 -6.42 2.87 -1.20
C LYS A 145 -6.74 1.66 -2.09
N ARG A 146 -5.77 0.76 -2.30
CA ARG A 146 -6.01 -0.47 -3.07
C ARG A 146 -7.03 -1.39 -2.41
N ARG A 147 -6.98 -1.54 -1.09
CA ARG A 147 -7.93 -2.35 -0.30
C ARG A 147 -9.33 -1.76 -0.38
N GLU A 148 -9.47 -0.46 -0.15
CA GLU A 148 -10.74 0.25 -0.23
C GLU A 148 -11.42 0.08 -1.60
N VAL A 149 -10.67 0.24 -2.69
CA VAL A 149 -11.19 0.01 -4.05
C VAL A 149 -11.67 -1.44 -4.24
N TYR A 150 -10.98 -2.41 -3.65
CA TYR A 150 -11.36 -3.82 -3.74
C TYR A 150 -12.62 -4.12 -2.91
N ASP A 151 -12.68 -3.62 -1.68
CA ASP A 151 -13.82 -3.80 -0.78
C ASP A 151 -15.09 -3.16 -1.37
N ASN A 152 -14.94 -1.98 -1.98
CA ASN A 152 -16.04 -1.32 -2.70
C ASN A 152 -16.53 -2.16 -3.89
N LYS A 153 -15.63 -2.83 -4.62
CA LYS A 153 -16.02 -3.75 -5.71
C LYS A 153 -16.78 -4.97 -5.19
N ILE A 154 -16.37 -5.52 -4.05
CA ILE A 154 -17.10 -6.61 -3.40
C ILE A 154 -18.49 -6.14 -3.01
N LYS A 155 -18.57 -5.02 -2.29
CA LYS A 155 -19.84 -4.43 -1.84
C LYS A 155 -20.81 -4.20 -3.00
N VAL A 156 -20.36 -3.58 -4.09
CA VAL A 156 -21.18 -3.37 -5.30
C VAL A 156 -21.66 -4.69 -5.91
N LYS A 157 -20.84 -5.74 -5.92
CA LYS A 157 -21.26 -7.06 -6.44
C LYS A 157 -22.34 -7.68 -5.55
N ASP A 158 -22.19 -7.59 -4.24
CA ASP A 158 -23.14 -8.14 -3.30
C ASP A 158 -24.45 -7.36 -3.29
N ASP A 159 -24.39 -6.03 -3.37
CA ASP A 159 -25.56 -5.17 -3.54
C ASP A 159 -26.33 -5.53 -4.82
N ARG A 160 -25.63 -5.76 -5.94
CA ARG A 160 -26.26 -6.22 -7.20
C ARG A 160 -26.92 -7.58 -7.06
N LYS A 161 -26.28 -8.54 -6.40
CA LYS A 161 -26.85 -9.87 -6.16
C LYS A 161 -28.10 -9.78 -5.28
N ASN A 162 -28.03 -9.03 -4.19
CA ASN A 162 -29.15 -8.82 -3.27
C ASN A 162 -30.32 -8.14 -3.98
N THR A 163 -30.04 -7.09 -4.75
CA THR A 163 -31.06 -6.42 -5.57
C THR A 163 -31.70 -7.37 -6.58
N GLY A 164 -30.89 -8.15 -7.31
CA GLY A 164 -31.39 -9.13 -8.28
C GLY A 164 -32.22 -10.24 -7.63
N SER A 165 -31.81 -10.72 -6.46
CA SER A 165 -32.56 -11.71 -5.66
C SER A 165 -33.92 -11.16 -5.22
N ASN A 166 -33.93 -9.92 -4.70
CA ASN A 166 -35.15 -9.24 -4.27
C ASN A 166 -36.14 -9.03 -5.43
N ILE A 167 -35.65 -8.64 -6.61
CA ILE A 167 -36.50 -8.50 -7.81
C ILE A 167 -37.11 -9.85 -8.20
N ARG A 168 -36.31 -10.93 -8.24
CA ARG A 168 -36.81 -12.28 -8.56
C ARG A 168 -37.80 -12.80 -7.52
N LYS A 169 -37.62 -12.46 -6.24
CA LYS A 169 -38.57 -12.80 -5.18
C LYS A 169 -39.90 -12.10 -5.43
N ARG A 170 -39.90 -10.78 -5.62
CA ARG A 170 -41.12 -10.00 -5.93
C ARG A 170 -41.86 -10.53 -7.15
N GLN A 171 -41.13 -10.84 -8.23
CA GLN A 171 -41.74 -11.42 -9.43
C GLN A 171 -42.43 -12.75 -9.15
N ARG A 172 -41.83 -13.63 -8.34
CA ARG A 172 -42.48 -14.89 -7.94
C ARG A 172 -43.72 -14.63 -7.10
N ASP A 173 -43.60 -13.81 -6.06
CA ASP A 173 -44.71 -13.46 -5.17
C ASP A 173 -45.89 -12.87 -6.00
N GLU A 174 -45.64 -11.95 -6.93
CA GLU A 174 -46.65 -11.39 -7.85
C GLU A 174 -47.27 -12.42 -8.80
N THR A 175 -46.54 -13.48 -9.16
CA THR A 175 -47.04 -14.53 -10.06
C THR A 175 -47.94 -15.50 -9.28
N ASP A 176 -47.50 -15.89 -8.08
CA ASP A 176 -48.26 -16.74 -7.17
C ASP A 176 -49.58 -16.06 -6.77
N GLU A 177 -49.57 -14.75 -6.49
CA GLU A 177 -50.78 -13.96 -6.23
C GLU A 177 -51.76 -13.97 -7.41
N LYS A 178 -51.27 -13.80 -8.64
CA LYS A 178 -52.12 -13.84 -9.85
C LYS A 178 -52.73 -15.22 -10.07
N GLU A 179 -51.98 -16.28 -9.82
CA GLU A 179 -52.47 -17.65 -9.92
C GLU A 179 -53.57 -17.94 -8.90
N GLN A 180 -53.37 -17.52 -7.64
CA GLN A 180 -54.38 -17.62 -6.59
C GLN A 180 -55.67 -16.87 -6.95
N VAL A 181 -55.57 -15.66 -7.51
CA VAL A 181 -56.74 -14.89 -7.97
C VAL A 181 -57.47 -15.61 -9.10
N LEU A 182 -56.75 -16.17 -10.07
CA LEU A 182 -57.35 -16.93 -11.17
C LEU A 182 -58.05 -18.19 -10.67
N GLU A 183 -57.46 -18.90 -9.71
CA GLU A 183 -58.03 -20.08 -9.10
C GLU A 183 -59.31 -19.74 -8.32
N ALA A 184 -59.30 -18.67 -7.52
CA ALA A 184 -60.49 -18.18 -6.82
C ALA A 184 -61.62 -17.79 -7.79
N LEU A 185 -61.29 -17.15 -8.92
CA LEU A 185 -62.27 -16.83 -9.97
C LEU A 185 -62.83 -18.08 -10.64
N ARG A 186 -62.01 -19.10 -10.92
CA ARG A 186 -62.45 -20.39 -11.47
C ARG A 186 -63.37 -21.12 -10.49
N ALA A 187 -63.01 -21.17 -9.22
CA ALA A 187 -63.85 -21.76 -8.17
C ALA A 187 -65.21 -21.04 -8.08
N ARG A 188 -65.22 -19.70 -8.07
CA ARG A 188 -66.46 -18.91 -8.07
C ARG A 188 -67.32 -19.10 -9.31
N LYS A 189 -66.70 -19.22 -10.50
CA LYS A 189 -67.45 -19.54 -11.74
C LYS A 189 -68.08 -20.93 -11.66
N LYS A 190 -67.38 -21.91 -11.09
CA LYS A 190 -67.89 -23.27 -10.92
C LYS A 190 -69.11 -23.29 -9.99
N THR A 191 -69.03 -22.63 -8.83
CA THR A 191 -70.17 -22.55 -7.90
C THR A 191 -71.36 -21.80 -8.49
N GLN A 192 -71.14 -20.72 -9.25
CA GLN A 192 -72.23 -20.02 -9.96
C GLN A 192 -72.90 -20.89 -11.03
N LYS A 193 -72.14 -21.75 -11.71
CA LYS A 193 -72.70 -22.69 -12.70
C LYS A 193 -73.54 -23.76 -12.01
N GLU A 194 -73.02 -24.37 -10.95
CA GLU A 194 -73.74 -25.35 -10.12
C GLU A 194 -75.06 -24.77 -9.57
N LEU A 195 -75.06 -23.51 -9.10
CA LEU A 195 -76.27 -22.82 -8.65
C LEU A 195 -77.31 -22.58 -9.77
N LYS A 196 -76.85 -22.32 -11.01
CA LYS A 196 -77.75 -22.16 -12.16
C LYS A 196 -78.36 -23.48 -12.61
N ASP A 197 -77.59 -24.56 -12.58
CA ASP A 197 -78.06 -25.90 -12.96
C ASP A 197 -79.14 -26.41 -11.98
N ILE A 198 -79.11 -25.98 -10.71
CA ILE A 198 -80.16 -26.27 -9.71
C ILE A 198 -81.46 -25.45 -9.95
N GLN A 199 -81.37 -24.30 -10.61
CA GLN A 199 -82.51 -23.38 -10.80
C GLN A 199 -83.29 -23.60 -12.10
N ILE A 200 -82.96 -24.58 -12.95
CA ILE A 200 -83.77 -24.89 -14.13
C ILE A 200 -85.08 -25.54 -13.65
N PRO A 201 -86.24 -24.86 -13.77
CA PRO A 201 -87.49 -25.44 -13.34
C PRO A 201 -87.90 -26.54 -14.32
N THR A 202 -88.08 -27.75 -13.79
CA THR A 202 -88.82 -28.82 -14.45
C THR A 202 -90.22 -28.31 -14.76
N LYS A 203 -90.47 -27.98 -16.03
CA LYS A 203 -91.81 -27.80 -16.59
C LYS A 203 -92.21 -29.07 -17.31
#